data_AF-A0A7J3VQM0-F1
#
_entry.id   AF-A0A7J3VQM0-F1
#
_cell.length_a   1.000
_cell.length_b   1.000
_cell.length_c   1.000
_cell.angle_alpha   90.00
_cell.angle_beta   90.00
_cell.angle_gamma   90.00
#
_symmetry.space_group_name_H-M   'P 1'
#
loop_
_entity.id
_entity.type
_entity.pdbx_description
1 polymer ?
#
loop_
_entity_poly.entity_id
_entity_poly.type
_entity_poly.pdbx_seq_one_letter_code
_entity_poly.pdbx_strand_id
1 'polypeptide(L)' 'MIMRVFIAMDVKDEGSIANMLKVQREFMSLGLNVKPVSKEQLHFTLLFLGEIDSSMLE' A
#
# COMPACT_ATOMS: atom_id res chain seq x y z
N MET A 1 18.55 -12.14 7.43
CA MET A 1 17.72 -11.98 6.21
C MET A 1 17.46 -10.49 6.07
N ILE A 2 17.83 -9.89 4.93
CA ILE A 2 17.57 -8.46 4.69
C ILE A 2 16.14 -8.30 4.20
N MET A 3 15.37 -7.41 4.84
CA MET A 3 14.02 -7.08 4.43
C MET A 3 13.80 -5.58 4.40
N ARG A 4 12.95 -5.13 3.48
CA ARG A 4 12.51 -3.74 3.40
C ARG A 4 11.30 -3.54 4.29
N VAL A 5 11.42 -2.65 5.28
CA VAL A 5 10.41 -2.47 6.33
C VAL A 5 9.94 -1.02 6.39
N PHE A 6 8.67 -0.88 6.77
CA PHE A 6 8.02 0.39 7.00
C PHE A 6 6.94 0.24 8.07
N ILE A 7 6.57 1.35 8.70
CA ILE A 7 5.44 1.45 9.61
C ILE A 7 4.27 2.04 8.83
N ALA A 8 3.10 1.44 8.96
CA ALA A 8 1.91 1.88 8.24
C ALA A 8 0.67 1.95 9.13
N MET A 9 -0.25 2.82 8.73
CA MET A 9 -1.61 2.88 9.21
C MET A 9 -2.52 2.22 8.18
N ASP A 10 -3.16 1.13 8.59
CA ASP A 10 -4.09 0.37 7.77
C ASP A 10 -5.40 1.14 7.51
N VAL A 11 -5.99 0.95 6.33
CA VAL A 11 -7.30 1.53 6.00
C VAL A 11 -8.37 0.46 6.17
N LYS A 12 -9.19 0.59 7.20
CA LYS A 12 -10.24 -0.40 7.54
C LYS A 12 -11.65 0.01 7.11
N ASP A 13 -11.86 1.30 6.85
CA ASP A 13 -13.17 1.80 6.45
C ASP A 13 -13.52 1.32 5.04
N GLU A 14 -14.57 0.50 4.93
CA GLU A 14 -14.99 -0.12 3.67
C GLU A 14 -15.43 0.91 2.64
N GLY A 15 -16.04 2.02 3.06
CA GLY A 15 -16.44 3.11 2.18
C GLY A 15 -15.23 3.78 1.51
N SER A 16 -14.21 4.09 2.31
CA SER A 16 -12.94 4.65 1.83
C SER A 16 -12.22 3.70 0.88
N ILE A 17 -12.16 2.40 1.22
CA ILE A 17 -11.61 1.37 0.33
C ILE A 17 -12.37 1.34 -1.00
N ALA A 18 -13.70 1.27 -0.96
CA ALA A 18 -14.53 1.19 -2.16
C ALA A 18 -14.31 2.42 -3.07
N ASN A 19 -14.21 3.61 -2.48
CA ASN A 19 -13.93 4.85 -3.20
C ASN A 19 -12.54 4.85 -3.84
N MET A 20 -11.50 4.42 -3.13
CA MET A 20 -10.14 4.30 -3.70
C MET A 20 -10.10 3.30 -4.86
N LEU A 21 -10.74 2.14 -4.72
CA LEU A 21 -10.83 1.14 -5.79
C LEU A 21 -11.63 1.66 -7.00
N LYS A 22 -12.64 2.50 -6.78
CA LYS A 22 -13.38 3.16 -7.86
C LYS A 22 -12.46 4.08 -8.67
N VAL A 23 -11.71 4.94 -7.98
CA VAL A 23 -10.74 5.85 -8.62
C VAL A 23 -9.68 5.06 -9.40
N GLN A 24 -9.14 3.97 -8.84
CA GLN A 24 -8.22 3.09 -9.59
C GLN A 24 -8.83 2.56 -10.90
N ARG A 25 -10.10 2.13 -10.88
CA ARG A 25 -10.80 1.66 -12.10
C ARG A 25 -10.97 2.77 -13.14
N GLU A 26 -11.27 3.98 -12.69
CA GLU A 26 -11.37 5.16 -13.57
C GLU A 26 -10.02 5.47 -14.23
N PHE A 27 -8.90 5.37 -13.52
CA PHE A 27 -7.57 5.54 -14.14
C PHE A 27 -7.23 4.44 -15.14
N MET A 28 -7.58 3.19 -14.84
CA MET A 28 -7.33 2.07 -15.76
C MET A 28 -8.14 2.18 -17.05
N SER A 29 -9.33 2.78 -17.02
CA SER A 29 -10.16 2.93 -18.23
C SER A 29 -9.62 3.98 -19.22
N LEU A 30 -8.68 4.84 -18.80
CA LEU A 30 -8.06 5.85 -19.64
C LEU A 30 -6.99 5.30 -20.60
N GLY A 31 -6.75 3.98 -20.60
CA GLY A 31 -5.69 3.36 -21.43
C GLY A 31 -4.27 3.69 -20.95
N LEU A 32 -4.15 4.22 -19.73
CA LEU A 32 -2.86 4.48 -19.09
C LEU A 32 -2.23 3.16 -18.63
N ASN A 33 -0.91 3.04 -18.74
CA ASN A 33 -0.18 1.91 -18.19
C ASN A 33 -0.02 2.06 -16.67
N VAL A 34 -1.10 1.84 -15.93
CA VAL A 34 -1.16 1.90 -14.46
C VAL A 34 -1.10 0.51 -13.85
N LYS A 35 -0.34 0.36 -12.76
CA LYS A 35 -0.30 -0.85 -11.93
C LYS A 35 -0.95 -0.56 -10.57
N PRO A 36 -2.25 -0.86 -10.38
CA PRO A 36 -2.91 -0.63 -9.10
C PRO A 36 -2.35 -1.56 -8.02
N VAL A 37 -2.33 -1.08 -6.78
CA VAL A 37 -2.08 -1.92 -5.60
C VAL A 37 -3.34 -2.70 -5.21
N SER A 38 -3.19 -3.88 -4.62
CA SER A 38 -4.35 -4.67 -4.17
C SER A 38 -5.03 -4.01 -2.97
N LYS A 39 -6.28 -4.41 -2.69
CA LYS A 39 -7.06 -3.90 -1.55
C LYS A 39 -6.31 -4.07 -0.23
N GLU A 40 -5.66 -5.21 -0.05
CA GLU A 40 -4.93 -5.60 1.17
C GLU A 40 -3.65 -4.78 1.37
N GLN A 41 -3.21 -4.08 0.32
CA GLN A 41 -2.03 -3.21 0.36
C GLN A 41 -2.42 -1.73 0.48
N LEU A 42 -3.70 -1.38 0.63
CA LEU A 42 -4.12 0.00 0.87
C LEU A 42 -3.81 0.41 2.31
N HIS A 43 -2.79 1.24 2.47
CA HIS A 43 -2.38 1.78 3.75
C HIS A 43 -1.72 3.15 3.56
N PHE A 44 -1.59 3.89 4.65
CA PHE A 44 -0.74 5.08 4.70
C PHE A 44 0.59 4.71 5.33
N THR A 45 1.69 4.85 4.60
CA THR A 45 3.03 4.70 5.18
C THR A 45 3.29 5.88 6.10
N LEU A 46 3.56 5.61 7.39
CA LEU A 46 3.89 6.62 8.39
C LEU A 46 5.39 6.87 8.45
N LEU A 47 6.20 5.81 8.33
CA LEU A 47 7.66 5.87 8.37
C LEU A 47 8.27 4.77 7.51
N PHE A 48 9.18 5.13 6.61
CA PHE A 48 9.97 4.17 5.83
C PHE A 48 11.32 3.94 6.52
N LEU A 49 11.60 2.69 6.91
CA LEU A 49 12.82 2.32 7.63
C LEU A 49 13.93 1.80 6.70
N GLY A 50 13.59 1.49 5.45
CA GLY A 50 14.56 0.97 4.48
C GLY A 50 14.84 -0.51 4.70
N GLU A 51 16.09 -0.91 4.42
CA GLU A 51 16.54 -2.29 4.56
C GLU A 51 17.06 -2.53 5.98
N ILE A 52 16.48 -3.51 6.66
CA ILE A 52 16.91 -3.93 8.00
C ILE A 52 17.29 -5.41 7.95
N ASP A 53 18.27 -5.80 8.76
CA ASP A 53 18.49 -7.23 9.03
C ASP A 53 17.43 -7.70 10.02
N SER A 54 16.86 -8.87 9.76
CA SER A 54 16.03 -9.63 10.69
C SER A 54 16.58 -9.70 12.12
N SER A 55 17.90 -9.63 12.35
CA SER A 55 18.50 -9.61 13.68
C SER A 55 18.21 -8.32 14.47
N MET A 56 17.67 -7.28 13.83
CA MET A 56 17.25 -6.03 14.47
C MET A 56 15.78 -6.07 14.94
N LEU A 57 15.05 -7.12 14.60
CA LEU A 57 13.67 -7.35 15.05
C LEU A 57 13.73 -8.21 16.32
N GLU A 58 13.49 -7.61 17.48
CA GLU A 58 13.33 -8.31 18.77
C GLU A 58 11.85 -8.65 19.05
#